data_AF-A0A9D0X7S2-F1
#
_entry.id   AF-A0A9D0X7S2-F1
#
_cell.length_a   1.000
_cell.length_b   1.000
_cell.length_c   1.000
_cell.angle_alpha   90.00
_cell.angle_beta   90.00
_cell.angle_gamma   90.00
#
_symmetry.space_group_name_H-M   'P 1'
#
loop_
_entity.id
_entity.type
_entity.pdbx_description
1 polymer ?
#
loop_
_entity_poly.entity_id
_entity_poly.type
_entity_poly.pdbx_seq_one_letter_code
_entity_poly.pdbx_strand_id
1 'polypeptide(L)'
;MIEQVINALVTMTIGVLAAFFYFWGTNWLLDRFLGSDDPALSGDQVTRLDRMRARIRPWLFLAPALLFMSVYLAYPVVATLWLSFRDRTGAEFVGFSNYLWAFQDPSFLQSIGNNLLWLIIVPTTATAFGLLVAV
;
A
#
# COMPACT_ATOMS: atom_id res chain seq x y z
N MET A 1 19.54 11.32 -24.10
CA MET A 1 20.34 10.52 -23.15
C MET A 1 20.77 11.33 -21.92
N ILE A 2 21.42 12.49 -22.07
CA ILE A 2 21.86 13.33 -20.94
C ILE A 2 20.68 13.74 -20.03
N GLU A 3 19.54 14.16 -20.58
CA GLU A 3 18.37 14.52 -19.76
C GLU A 3 17.80 13.37 -18.92
N GLN A 4 17.79 12.15 -19.45
CA GLN A 4 17.31 10.98 -18.68
C GLN A 4 18.22 10.71 -17.47
N VAL A 5 19.54 10.87 -17.67
CA VAL A 5 20.52 10.72 -16.59
C VAL A 5 20.34 11.84 -15.55
N ILE A 6 20.14 13.09 -15.99
CA ILE A 6 19.91 14.22 -15.07
C ILE A 6 18.62 14.01 -14.27
N ASN A 7 17.51 13.66 -14.92
CA ASN A 7 16.24 13.44 -14.24
C ASN A 7 16.31 12.26 -13.26
N ALA A 8 17.02 11.20 -13.61
CA ALA A 8 17.28 10.09 -12.70
C ALA A 8 18.07 10.55 -11.46
N LEU A 9 19.16 11.29 -11.65
CA LEU A 9 19.97 11.84 -10.55
C LEU A 9 19.15 12.77 -9.65
N VAL A 10 18.39 13.70 -10.24
CA VAL A 10 17.52 14.62 -9.50
C VAL A 10 16.49 13.85 -8.68
N THR A 11 15.84 12.84 -9.27
CA THR A 11 14.85 12.02 -8.58
C THR A 11 15.47 11.24 -7.42
N MET A 12 16.66 10.66 -7.61
CA MET A 12 17.40 9.98 -6.54
C MET A 12 17.74 10.94 -5.39
N THR A 13 18.28 12.12 -5.70
CA THR A 13 18.62 13.12 -4.69
C THR A 13 17.39 13.59 -3.92
N ILE A 14 16.29 13.89 -4.61
CA ILE A 14 15.03 14.28 -3.98
C ILE A 14 14.52 13.17 -3.06
N GLY A 15 14.53 11.91 -3.52
CA GLY A 15 14.08 10.77 -2.72
C GLY A 15 14.89 10.61 -1.42
N VAL A 16 16.22 10.69 -1.52
CA VAL A 16 17.11 10.60 -0.35
C VAL A 16 16.89 11.77 0.61
N LEU A 17 16.81 13.00 0.10
CA LEU A 17 16.58 14.17 0.93
C LEU A 17 15.21 14.12 1.60
N ALA A 18 14.16 13.73 0.88
CA ALA A 18 12.82 13.59 1.44
C ALA A 18 12.80 12.55 2.58
N ALA A 19 13.44 11.40 2.39
CA ALA A 19 13.56 10.38 3.44
C ALA A 19 14.33 10.90 4.66
N PHE A 20 15.45 11.61 4.42
CA PHE A 20 16.24 12.22 5.48
C PHE A 20 15.44 13.24 6.28
N PHE A 21 14.81 14.22 5.60
CA PHE A 21 14.00 15.25 6.25
C PHE A 21 12.78 14.66 6.95
N TYR A 22 12.16 13.63 6.37
CA TYR A 22 11.05 12.94 7.01
C TYR A 22 11.49 12.27 8.30
N PHE A 23 12.59 11.50 8.27
CA PHE A 23 13.12 10.82 9.45
C PHE A 23 13.55 11.81 10.53
N TRP A 24 14.26 12.87 10.12
CA TRP A 24 14.71 13.92 11.01
C TRP A 24 13.54 14.67 11.64
N GLY A 25 12.58 15.13 10.83
CA GLY A 25 11.39 15.85 11.29
C GLY A 25 10.49 15.00 12.18
N THR A 26 10.33 13.71 11.85
CA THR A 26 9.61 12.72 12.66
C THR A 26 10.22 12.57 14.04
N ASN A 27 11.54 12.35 14.12
CA ASN A 27 12.19 12.17 15.41
C ASN A 27 12.19 13.47 16.20
N TRP A 28 12.44 14.61 15.54
CA TRP A 28 12.34 15.94 16.16
C TRP A 28 10.94 16.20 16.75
N LEU A 29 9.88 15.84 16.03
CA LEU A 29 8.50 15.94 16.52
C LEU A 29 8.29 15.06 17.76
N LEU A 30 8.74 13.80 17.71
CA LEU A 30 8.63 12.88 18.84
C LEU A 30 9.42 13.37 20.06
N ASP A 31 10.61 13.93 19.87
CA ASP A 31 11.44 14.48 20.95
C ASP A 31 10.83 15.75 21.53
N ARG A 32 10.19 16.58 20.69
CA ARG A 32 9.56 17.81 21.14
C ARG A 32 8.33 17.58 22.02
N PHE A 33 7.53 16.55 21.72
CA PHE A 33 6.27 16.26 22.42
C PHE A 33 6.38 15.13 23.44
N LEU A 34 7.28 14.17 23.25
CA LEU A 34 7.47 13.00 24.11
C LEU A 34 8.94 12.87 24.58
N GLY A 35 9.66 13.99 24.65
CA GLY A 35 11.04 14.04 25.12
C GLY A 35 11.15 13.64 26.60
N SER A 36 12.02 12.67 26.88
CA SER A 36 12.34 12.20 28.23
C SER A 36 13.51 12.94 28.88
N ASP A 37 14.08 13.94 28.19
CA ASP A 37 15.30 14.65 28.59
C ASP A 37 15.09 15.73 29.67
N ASP A 38 13.84 15.93 30.13
CA ASP A 38 13.52 16.97 31.11
C ASP A 38 13.93 16.51 32.53
N PRO A 39 14.92 17.16 33.19
CA PRO A 39 15.45 16.72 34.48
C PRO A 39 14.44 16.83 35.63
N ALA A 40 13.28 17.46 35.41
CA ALA A 40 12.18 17.53 36.37
C ALA A 40 11.30 16.26 36.40
N LEU A 41 11.49 15.30 35.48
CA LEU A 41 10.67 14.11 35.38
C LEU A 41 11.07 13.03 36.40
N SER A 42 10.07 12.43 37.06
CA SER A 42 10.25 11.24 37.89
C SER A 42 10.49 9.99 37.04
N GLY A 43 11.24 9.01 37.54
CA GLY A 43 11.60 7.78 36.79
C GLY A 43 10.40 7.00 36.23
N ASP A 44 9.24 7.04 36.88
CA ASP A 44 8.00 6.43 36.36
C ASP A 44 7.45 7.19 35.14
N GLN A 45 7.59 8.53 35.11
CA GLN A 45 7.13 9.36 34.00
C GLN A 45 7.99 9.14 32.75
N VAL A 46 9.30 9.08 32.91
CA VAL A 46 10.26 8.77 31.82
C VAL A 46 9.92 7.42 31.16
N THR A 47 9.71 6.39 31.98
CA THR A 47 9.38 5.04 31.51
C THR A 47 8.08 5.00 30.69
N ARG A 48 7.07 5.81 31.06
CA ARG A 48 5.79 5.89 30.32
C ARG A 48 5.97 6.58 28.96
N LEU A 49 6.70 7.69 28.91
CA LEU A 49 6.96 8.44 27.67
C LEU A 49 7.75 7.60 26.67
N ASP A 50 8.77 6.88 27.13
CA ASP A 50 9.58 6.00 26.29
C ASP A 50 8.74 4.87 25.69
N ARG A 51 7.83 4.26 26.47
CA ARG A 51 6.88 3.25 25.97
C ARG A 51 5.93 3.83 24.92
N MET A 52 5.42 5.04 25.14
CA MET A 52 4.53 5.70 24.16
C MET A 52 5.29 6.01 22.86
N ARG A 53 6.51 6.54 22.96
CA ARG A 53 7.38 6.82 21.81
C ARG A 53 7.69 5.54 21.03
N ALA A 54 8.05 4.45 21.72
CA ALA A 54 8.30 3.15 21.09
C ALA A 54 7.07 2.60 20.36
N ARG A 55 5.85 2.90 20.83
CA ARG A 55 4.60 2.48 20.19
C ARG A 55 4.24 3.32 18.96
N ILE A 56 4.51 4.63 18.98
CA ILE A 56 4.11 5.55 17.89
C ILE A 56 5.13 5.56 16.75
N ARG A 57 6.42 5.44 17.05
CA ARG A 57 7.51 5.55 16.08
C ARG A 57 7.36 4.64 14.85
N PRO A 58 6.99 3.35 14.96
CA PRO A 58 6.82 2.48 13.80
C PRO A 58 5.70 2.95 12.87
N TRP A 59 4.59 3.42 13.44
CA TRP A 59 3.45 3.90 12.65
C TRP A 59 3.79 5.18 11.89
N LEU A 60 4.59 6.07 12.48
CA LEU A 60 5.04 7.27 11.76
C LEU A 60 5.95 6.90 10.58
N PHE A 61 6.86 5.93 10.73
CA PHE A 61 7.68 5.49 9.60
C PHE A 61 6.90 4.73 8.52
N LEU A 62 5.84 4.02 8.90
CA LEU A 62 4.93 3.38 7.95
C LEU A 62 3.98 4.37 7.26
N ALA A 63 3.67 5.51 7.88
CA ALA A 63 2.70 6.48 7.39
C ALA A 63 2.88 6.89 5.92
N PRO A 64 4.07 7.27 5.41
CA PRO A 64 4.23 7.65 4.00
C PRO A 64 3.95 6.47 3.06
N ALA A 65 4.42 5.27 3.39
CA ALA A 65 4.14 4.08 2.60
C ALA A 65 2.65 3.75 2.58
N LEU A 66 1.98 3.83 3.74
CA LEU A 66 0.53 3.62 3.85
C LEU A 66 -0.26 4.69 3.10
N LEU A 67 0.18 5.94 3.10
CA LEU A 67 -0.43 7.02 2.33
C LEU A 67 -0.36 6.71 0.82
N PHE A 68 0.83 6.38 0.31
CA PHE A 68 1.00 6.04 -1.11
C PHE A 68 0.19 4.80 -1.49
N MET A 69 0.23 3.73 -0.68
CA MET A 69 -0.59 2.54 -0.90
C MET A 69 -2.08 2.87 -0.88
N SER A 70 -2.52 3.75 0.02
CA SER A 70 -3.93 4.13 0.10
C SER A 70 -4.38 4.89 -1.16
N VAL A 71 -3.57 5.82 -1.65
CA VAL A 71 -3.91 6.63 -2.84
C VAL A 71 -3.79 5.83 -4.14
N TYR A 72 -2.75 5.01 -4.29
CA TYR A 72 -2.50 4.29 -5.54
C TYR A 72 -3.18 2.93 -5.65
N LEU A 73 -3.48 2.28 -4.52
CA LEU A 73 -4.06 0.94 -4.52
C LEU A 73 -5.45 0.93 -3.89
N ALA A 74 -5.60 1.43 -2.66
CA ALA A 74 -6.88 1.33 -1.96
C ALA A 74 -7.98 2.21 -2.58
N TYR A 75 -7.66 3.46 -2.93
CA TYR A 75 -8.59 4.40 -3.56
C TYR A 75 -9.18 3.85 -4.87
N PRO A 76 -8.38 3.42 -5.88
CA PRO A 76 -8.96 2.88 -7.11
C PRO A 76 -9.75 1.58 -6.89
N VAL A 77 -9.40 0.76 -5.90
CA VAL A 77 -10.20 -0.43 -5.54
C VAL A 77 -11.57 0.00 -5.02
N VAL A 78 -11.63 0.93 -4.08
CA VAL A 78 -12.92 1.42 -3.55
C VAL A 78 -13.72 2.14 -4.64
N ALA A 79 -13.06 2.92 -5.50
CA ALA A 79 -13.70 3.62 -6.60
C ALA A 79 -14.29 2.64 -7.63
N THR A 80 -13.56 1.59 -8.02
CA THR A 80 -14.06 0.58 -8.96
C THR A 80 -15.18 -0.25 -8.35
N LEU A 81 -15.10 -0.59 -7.06
CA LEU A 81 -16.20 -1.22 -6.32
C LEU A 81 -17.44 -0.32 -6.24
N TRP A 82 -17.28 1.00 -6.10
CA TRP A 82 -18.43 1.91 -6.12
C TRP A 82 -19.05 2.03 -7.51
N LEU A 83 -18.20 2.12 -8.54
CA LEU A 83 -18.61 2.21 -9.95
C LEU A 83 -19.29 0.94 -10.44
N SER A 84 -18.95 -0.25 -9.92
CA SER A 84 -19.57 -1.51 -10.34
C SER A 84 -21.06 -1.60 -9.99
N PHE A 85 -21.56 -0.80 -9.04
CA PHE A 85 -22.99 -0.68 -8.71
C PHE A 85 -23.70 0.44 -9.48
N ARG A 86 -23.00 1.13 -10.39
CA ARG A 86 -23.55 2.21 -11.21
C ARG A 86 -23.75 1.78 -12.65
N ASP A 87 -24.56 2.53 -13.37
CA ASP A 87 -24.80 2.31 -14.80
C ASP A 87 -23.52 2.51 -15.63
N ARG A 88 -23.58 2.21 -16.93
CA ARG A 88 -22.42 2.31 -17.84
C ARG A 88 -21.80 3.72 -17.88
N THR A 89 -22.58 4.75 -17.59
CA THR A 89 -22.09 6.14 -17.57
C THR A 89 -21.59 6.59 -16.19
N GLY A 90 -21.84 5.81 -15.14
CA GLY A 90 -21.52 6.15 -13.75
C GLY A 90 -22.48 7.18 -13.13
N ALA A 91 -23.53 7.59 -13.83
CA ALA A 91 -24.47 8.61 -13.38
C ALA A 91 -25.50 8.05 -12.39
N GLU A 92 -26.08 6.89 -12.68
CA GLU A 92 -27.18 6.31 -11.92
C GLU A 92 -26.74 5.08 -11.13
N PHE A 93 -27.28 4.91 -9.92
CA PHE A 93 -27.04 3.71 -9.10
C PHE A 93 -28.03 2.62 -9.51
N VAL A 94 -27.50 1.50 -10.02
CA VAL A 94 -28.29 0.36 -10.55
C VAL A 94 -28.24 -0.87 -9.64
N GLY A 95 -27.51 -0.79 -8.51
CA GLY A 95 -27.38 -1.89 -7.56
C GLY A 95 -26.68 -3.10 -8.17
N PHE A 96 -27.24 -4.29 -7.98
CA PHE A 96 -26.62 -5.56 -8.38
C PHE A 96 -26.92 -5.98 -9.83
N SER A 97 -27.59 -5.16 -10.63
CA SER A 97 -27.99 -5.51 -12.00
C SER A 97 -26.80 -5.91 -12.89
N ASN A 98 -25.68 -5.17 -12.80
CA ASN A 98 -24.45 -5.45 -13.53
C ASN A 98 -23.88 -6.84 -13.20
N TYR A 99 -23.95 -7.24 -11.93
CA TYR A 99 -23.47 -8.56 -11.50
C TYR A 99 -24.37 -9.67 -12.02
N LEU A 100 -25.70 -9.51 -11.92
CA LEU A 100 -26.64 -10.50 -12.44
C LEU A 100 -26.48 -10.69 -13.96
N TRP A 101 -26.31 -9.59 -14.70
CA TRP A 101 -26.01 -9.63 -16.13
C TRP A 101 -24.71 -10.38 -16.41
N ALA A 102 -23.63 -10.08 -15.69
CA ALA A 102 -22.34 -10.73 -15.88
C ALA A 102 -22.41 -12.25 -15.64
N PHE A 103 -23.12 -12.70 -14.60
CA PHE A 103 -23.30 -14.13 -14.32
C PHE A 103 -24.20 -14.86 -15.34
N GLN A 104 -24.98 -14.12 -16.15
CA GLN A 104 -25.79 -14.69 -17.21
C GLN A 104 -25.08 -14.69 -18.58
N ASP A 105 -23.97 -13.95 -18.73
CA ASP A 105 -23.18 -13.90 -19.96
C ASP A 105 -22.26 -15.14 -20.08
N PRO A 106 -22.48 -16.03 -21.08
CA PRO A 106 -21.63 -17.19 -21.29
C PRO A 106 -20.16 -16.84 -21.54
N SER A 107 -19.89 -15.70 -22.17
CA SER A 107 -18.52 -15.26 -22.49
C SER A 107 -17.76 -14.85 -21.22
N PHE A 108 -18.46 -14.18 -20.30
CA PHE A 108 -17.91 -13.81 -18.99
C PHE A 108 -17.59 -15.05 -18.15
N LEU A 109 -18.52 -16.00 -18.08
CA LEU A 109 -18.31 -17.27 -17.36
C LEU A 109 -17.16 -18.09 -17.93
N GLN A 110 -17.06 -18.17 -19.27
CA GLN A 110 -15.93 -18.83 -19.94
C GLN A 110 -14.61 -18.14 -19.60
N SER A 111 -14.57 -16.81 -19.58
CA SER A 111 -13.38 -16.04 -19.21
C SER A 111 -12.95 -16.29 -17.76
N ILE A 112 -13.90 -16.37 -16.82
CA ILE A 112 -13.61 -16.73 -15.42
C ILE A 112 -13.02 -18.15 -15.35
N GLY A 113 -13.65 -19.13 -16.00
CA GLY A 113 -13.17 -20.51 -16.02
C GLY A 113 -11.74 -20.63 -16.57
N ASN A 114 -11.46 -19.95 -17.69
CA ASN A 114 -10.12 -19.92 -18.27
C ASN A 114 -9.09 -19.28 -17.34
N ASN A 115 -9.42 -18.16 -16.67
CA ASN A 115 -8.52 -17.52 -15.72
C ASN A 115 -8.26 -18.39 -14.48
N LEU A 116 -9.29 -19.08 -13.97
CA LEU A 116 -9.13 -20.01 -12.85
C LEU A 116 -8.24 -21.20 -13.21
N LEU A 117 -8.43 -21.79 -14.39
CA LEU A 117 -7.56 -22.85 -14.90
C LEU A 117 -6.12 -22.36 -15.03
N TRP A 118 -5.91 -21.17 -15.58
CA TRP A 118 -4.57 -20.57 -15.70
C TRP A 118 -3.93 -20.35 -14.32
N LEU A 119 -4.67 -19.81 -13.36
CA LEU A 119 -4.21 -19.53 -12.00
C LEU A 119 -3.80 -20.79 -11.22
N ILE A 120 -4.41 -21.95 -11.53
CA ILE A 120 -4.06 -23.22 -10.89
C ILE A 120 -2.92 -23.90 -11.65
N ILE A 121 -3.10 -24.12 -12.95
CA ILE A 121 -2.20 -24.97 -13.74
C ILE A 121 -0.81 -24.32 -13.82
N VAL A 122 -0.72 -23.03 -14.15
CA VAL A 122 0.57 -22.40 -14.45
C VAL A 122 1.48 -22.35 -13.21
N PRO A 123 1.05 -21.83 -12.05
CA PRO A 123 1.89 -21.81 -10.86
C PRO A 123 2.22 -23.21 -10.35
N THR A 124 1.25 -24.13 -10.31
CA THR A 124 1.50 -25.51 -9.85
C THR A 124 2.53 -26.20 -10.72
N THR A 125 2.39 -26.12 -12.05
CA THR A 125 3.36 -26.70 -12.98
C THR A 125 4.72 -26.01 -12.88
N ALA A 126 4.78 -24.68 -12.79
CA ALA A 126 6.02 -23.94 -12.63
C ALA A 126 6.76 -24.32 -11.33
N THR A 127 6.04 -24.42 -10.20
CA THR A 127 6.62 -24.85 -8.92
C THR A 127 7.05 -26.32 -8.95
N ALA A 128 6.26 -27.20 -9.55
CA ALA A 128 6.61 -28.62 -9.69
C ALA A 128 7.90 -28.80 -10.49
N PHE A 129 8.02 -28.16 -11.66
CA PHE A 129 9.24 -28.20 -12.44
C PHE A 129 10.43 -27.54 -11.72
N GLY A 130 10.21 -26.40 -11.06
CA GLY A 130 11.23 -25.74 -10.24
C GLY A 130 11.78 -26.66 -9.15
N LEU A 131 10.91 -27.43 -8.49
CA LEU A 131 11.30 -28.40 -7.46
C LEU A 131 12.04 -29.61 -8.06
N LEU A 132 11.59 -30.12 -9.20
CA LEU A 132 12.26 -31.24 -9.89
C LEU A 132 13.69 -30.90 -10.33
N VAL A 133 13.96 -29.64 -10.68
CA VAL A 133 15.31 -29.18 -11.04
C VAL A 133 16.18 -28.94 -9.79
N ALA A 134 15.55 -28.59 -8.66
CA ALA A 134 16.26 -28.28 -7.43
C ALA A 134 16.80 -29.52 -6.68
N VAL A 135 16.19 -30.69 -6.89
CA VAL A 135 16.58 -31.98 -6.28
C VAL A 135 17.43 -32.78 -7.27
#